data_AF-A0A661HMG5-F1
#
_entry.id   AF-A0A661HMG5-F1
#
_cell.length_a   1.000
_cell.length_b   1.000
_cell.length_c   1.000
_cell.angle_alpha   90.00
_cell.angle_beta   90.00
_cell.angle_gamma   90.00
#
_symmetry.space_group_name_H-M   'P 1'
#
loop_
_entity.id
_entity.type
_entity.pdbx_description
1 polymer ?
#
loop_
_entity_poly.entity_id
_entity_poly.type
_entity_poly.pdbx_seq_one_letter_code
_entity_poly.pdbx_strand_id
1 'polypeptide(L)'
;MKKTKYIILSSLLAFTSLTASKISMPDILNPSISEQATPVHSTFKRTGPTVQIGILLDTSGSMSGLIDQAKDQLWKIVNEVAKANKHNKDVNIQVGLFEYGKSALPSYEGYLQMLSPLTYDLDKVSEELFQLRTNGGEEYAGKVILESVNRFAWSSHKDDMKLLIIAGNESFAQGSVPYKQAIEKAKHNGIIVNTIFCGTQRQGKNLHWEDAATRGEGKYFNINHNDRRVYIATPYDDDIIILGKRLNSTYVSYGERKVRRAKRENIEKQDANAFSYSKTSYVERNLVKSKKQYTQASSDMVSAYTKDKNSIMQMKESEMPDAFKGKSKEEISKIIEKKKQERSRLQKEIRKLESKRDSYIAKNTKKDSKDLGSAVIKSIRKQAKENGFNFKN
;
A
#
# COMPACT_ATOMS: atom_id res chain seq x y z
N MET A 1 91.94 -48.11 -26.74
CA MET A 1 91.12 -46.86 -26.70
C MET A 1 89.65 -47.28 -26.72
N LYS A 2 88.89 -46.85 -25.72
CA LYS A 2 87.61 -47.47 -25.31
C LYS A 2 86.51 -47.27 -26.35
N LYS A 3 85.90 -48.38 -26.78
CA LYS A 3 84.70 -48.45 -27.63
C LYS A 3 83.48 -48.15 -26.77
N THR A 4 82.79 -47.05 -27.02
CA THR A 4 81.51 -46.72 -26.38
C THR A 4 80.38 -47.17 -27.30
N LYS A 5 79.64 -48.20 -26.88
CA LYS A 5 78.41 -48.67 -27.51
C LYS A 5 77.27 -47.70 -27.12
N TYR A 6 76.57 -47.15 -28.11
CA TYR A 6 75.24 -46.57 -27.90
C TYR A 6 74.24 -47.44 -28.66
N ILE A 7 73.41 -48.15 -27.90
CA ILE A 7 72.22 -48.87 -28.38
C ILE A 7 71.10 -47.83 -28.42
N ILE A 8 70.57 -47.57 -29.61
CA ILE A 8 69.36 -46.77 -29.82
C ILE A 8 68.17 -47.70 -29.51
N LEU A 9 67.51 -47.47 -28.38
CA LEU A 9 66.31 -48.19 -27.99
C LEU A 9 65.09 -47.47 -28.59
N SER A 10 64.49 -48.05 -29.63
CA SER A 10 63.21 -47.62 -30.20
C SER A 10 62.07 -48.04 -29.28
N SER A 11 61.52 -47.11 -28.49
CA SER A 11 60.31 -47.34 -27.71
C SER A 11 59.06 -47.11 -28.57
N LEU A 12 58.37 -48.21 -28.84
CA LEU A 12 57.04 -48.26 -29.44
C LEU A 12 56.04 -47.68 -28.42
N LEU A 13 55.54 -46.45 -28.62
CA LEU A 13 54.41 -45.95 -27.83
C LEU A 13 53.10 -46.48 -28.45
N ALA A 14 52.52 -47.48 -27.78
CA ALA A 14 51.16 -47.91 -28.03
C ALA A 14 50.19 -46.78 -27.62
N PHE A 15 49.41 -46.26 -28.57
CA PHE A 15 48.27 -45.41 -28.29
C PHE A 15 47.16 -46.26 -27.67
N THR A 16 47.10 -46.29 -26.34
CA THR A 16 45.87 -46.70 -25.64
C THR A 16 44.90 -45.53 -25.69
N SER A 17 43.82 -45.70 -26.44
CA SER A 17 42.65 -44.82 -26.35
C SER A 17 42.03 -44.98 -24.97
N LEU A 18 42.41 -44.14 -24.01
CA LEU A 18 41.60 -43.95 -22.82
C LEU A 18 40.28 -43.32 -23.26
N THR A 19 39.22 -44.11 -23.19
CA THR A 19 37.86 -43.60 -23.14
C THR A 19 37.78 -42.65 -21.94
N ALA A 20 37.69 -41.34 -22.21
CA ALA A 20 37.39 -40.38 -21.18
C ALA A 20 35.96 -40.66 -20.68
N SER A 21 35.86 -41.46 -19.62
CA SER A 21 34.66 -41.57 -18.81
C SER A 21 34.25 -40.17 -18.41
N LYS A 22 33.03 -39.75 -18.81
CA LYS A 22 32.45 -38.47 -18.41
C LYS A 22 32.52 -38.38 -16.89
N ILE A 23 33.32 -37.42 -16.39
CA ILE A 23 33.29 -37.01 -15.00
C ILE A 23 31.89 -36.43 -14.78
N SER A 24 31.02 -37.17 -14.08
CA SER A 24 29.73 -36.66 -13.64
C SER A 24 30.02 -35.69 -12.49
N MET A 25 29.90 -34.39 -12.75
CA MET A 25 29.90 -33.40 -11.69
C MET A 25 28.69 -33.64 -10.76
N PRO A 26 28.80 -33.36 -9.45
CA PRO A 26 27.63 -33.36 -8.57
C PRO A 26 26.60 -32.34 -9.08
N ASP A 27 25.32 -32.69 -9.01
CA ASP A 27 24.14 -31.96 -9.54
C ASP A 27 23.92 -30.53 -8.97
N ILE A 28 24.91 -29.94 -8.30
CA ILE A 28 24.81 -28.63 -7.66
C ILE A 28 24.98 -27.47 -8.67
N LEU A 29 25.43 -27.75 -9.89
CA LEU A 29 25.61 -26.74 -10.95
C LEU A 29 24.65 -26.90 -12.14
N ASN A 30 23.64 -27.77 -12.03
CA ASN A 30 22.65 -27.98 -13.07
C ASN A 30 21.28 -27.55 -12.54
N PRO A 31 20.81 -26.30 -12.78
CA PRO A 31 19.44 -25.96 -12.50
C PRO A 31 18.59 -26.63 -13.58
N SER A 32 18.26 -27.90 -13.40
CA SER A 32 17.07 -28.48 -13.99
C SER A 32 15.89 -27.68 -13.46
N ILE A 33 15.50 -26.67 -14.24
CA ILE A 33 14.29 -25.86 -14.06
C ILE A 33 13.11 -26.82 -14.16
N SER A 34 12.76 -27.41 -13.03
CA SER A 34 11.52 -28.13 -12.79
C SER A 34 10.98 -27.68 -11.45
N GLU A 35 10.49 -26.45 -11.44
CA GLU A 35 9.18 -26.20 -10.84
C GLU A 35 8.59 -25.02 -11.58
N GLN A 36 7.44 -25.27 -12.20
CA GLN A 36 6.58 -24.22 -12.72
C GLN A 36 6.23 -23.30 -11.54
N ALA A 37 7.02 -22.25 -11.35
CA ALA A 37 6.52 -21.04 -10.75
C ALA A 37 5.52 -20.46 -11.75
N THR A 38 4.28 -20.97 -11.73
CA THR A 38 3.15 -20.19 -12.23
C THR A 38 3.32 -18.82 -11.60
N PRO A 39 3.48 -17.73 -12.37
CA PRO A 39 3.44 -16.41 -11.79
C PRO A 39 2.11 -16.36 -11.04
N VAL A 40 2.16 -16.23 -9.72
CA VAL A 40 0.97 -15.97 -8.92
C VAL A 40 0.56 -14.55 -9.29
N HIS A 41 -0.02 -14.39 -10.48
CA HIS A 41 -0.88 -13.28 -10.79
C HIS A 41 -2.03 -13.43 -9.81
N SER A 42 -1.91 -12.77 -8.65
CA SER A 42 -3.03 -12.61 -7.73
C SER A 42 -4.13 -11.93 -8.52
N THR A 43 -5.07 -12.71 -9.03
CA THR A 43 -6.16 -12.18 -9.85
C THR A 43 -7.01 -11.30 -8.94
N PHE A 44 -7.15 -10.03 -9.31
CA PHE A 44 -7.99 -9.09 -8.58
C PHE A 44 -9.43 -9.63 -8.54
N LYS A 45 -9.86 -10.12 -7.37
CA LYS A 45 -11.23 -10.59 -7.17
C LYS A 45 -12.13 -9.41 -6.81
N ARG A 46 -12.84 -8.91 -7.82
CA ARG A 46 -13.77 -7.78 -7.69
C ARG A 46 -15.02 -8.18 -6.90
N THR A 47 -15.33 -7.46 -5.83
CA THR A 47 -16.56 -7.65 -5.00
C THR A 47 -17.56 -6.50 -5.11
N GLY A 48 -17.21 -5.45 -5.85
CA GLY A 48 -18.01 -4.23 -6.04
C GLY A 48 -17.18 -3.14 -6.73
N PRO A 49 -17.76 -1.95 -6.95
CA PRO A 49 -17.01 -0.78 -7.41
C PRO A 49 -15.80 -0.55 -6.51
N THR A 50 -14.62 -0.43 -7.09
CA THR A 50 -13.37 -0.36 -6.34
C THR A 50 -12.53 0.84 -6.79
N VAL A 51 -11.96 1.56 -5.83
CA VAL A 51 -10.93 2.58 -6.09
C VAL A 51 -9.59 2.00 -5.68
N GLN A 52 -8.68 1.83 -6.64
CA GLN A 52 -7.33 1.34 -6.43
C GLN A 52 -6.36 2.51 -6.45
N ILE A 53 -5.55 2.66 -5.40
CA ILE A 53 -4.61 3.77 -5.23
C ILE A 53 -3.21 3.19 -5.07
N GLY A 54 -2.34 3.41 -6.06
CA GLY A 54 -0.92 3.16 -5.94
C GLY A 54 -0.21 4.41 -5.44
N ILE A 55 0.53 4.30 -4.34
CA ILE A 55 1.33 5.39 -3.79
C ILE A 55 2.80 5.07 -4.08
N LEU A 56 3.50 5.97 -4.75
CA LEU A 56 4.92 5.86 -5.07
C LEU A 56 5.64 6.97 -4.30
N LEU A 57 6.43 6.59 -3.30
CA LEU A 57 7.12 7.55 -2.44
C LEU A 57 8.62 7.49 -2.66
N ASP A 58 9.19 8.64 -2.98
CA ASP A 58 10.61 8.83 -2.86
C ASP A 58 11.02 8.86 -1.38
N THR A 59 12.14 8.20 -1.10
CA THR A 59 12.74 8.03 0.22
C THR A 59 14.17 8.57 0.26
N SER A 60 14.51 9.49 -0.65
CA SER A 60 15.78 10.20 -0.66
C SER A 60 16.00 11.04 0.62
N GLY A 61 17.24 11.48 0.87
CA GLY A 61 17.65 12.12 2.14
C GLY A 61 16.88 13.41 2.49
N SER A 62 16.26 14.07 1.52
CA SER A 62 15.49 15.31 1.65
C SER A 62 13.99 15.11 1.98
N MET A 63 13.54 13.86 2.13
CA MET A 63 12.10 13.52 2.07
C MET A 63 11.42 13.23 3.41
N SER A 64 12.11 13.40 4.53
CA SER A 64 11.59 13.04 5.86
C SER A 64 10.27 13.76 6.17
N GLY A 65 10.20 15.07 5.90
CA GLY A 65 8.98 15.86 6.05
C GLY A 65 7.85 15.43 5.11
N LEU A 66 8.16 14.92 3.91
CA LEU A 66 7.14 14.47 2.96
C LEU A 66 6.56 13.11 3.34
N ILE A 67 7.39 12.16 3.75
CA ILE A 67 6.94 10.85 4.26
C ILE A 67 5.99 11.05 5.43
N ASP A 68 6.34 11.97 6.32
CA ASP A 68 5.52 12.36 7.45
C ASP A 68 4.19 12.97 7.04
N GLN A 69 4.18 13.87 6.05
CA GLN A 69 2.95 14.41 5.51
C GLN A 69 2.11 13.34 4.78
N ALA A 70 2.74 12.43 4.03
CA ALA A 70 2.07 11.35 3.31
C ALA A 70 1.31 10.41 4.25
N LYS A 71 1.86 10.12 5.44
CA LYS A 71 1.18 9.33 6.51
C LYS A 71 -0.16 9.94 6.90
N ASP A 72 -0.20 11.26 7.07
CA ASP A 72 -1.43 11.96 7.45
C ASP A 72 -2.41 12.12 6.29
N GLN A 73 -1.90 12.28 5.08
CA GLN A 73 -2.75 12.38 3.91
C GLN A 73 -3.39 11.04 3.53
N LEU A 74 -2.73 9.91 3.83
CA LEU A 74 -3.29 8.59 3.56
C LEU A 74 -4.69 8.44 4.17
N TRP A 75 -4.83 8.69 5.48
CA TRP A 75 -6.13 8.53 6.16
C TRP A 75 -7.18 9.51 5.65
N LYS A 76 -6.79 10.74 5.33
CA LYS A 76 -7.69 11.74 4.75
C LYS A 76 -8.19 11.35 3.36
N ILE A 77 -7.28 10.88 2.50
CA ILE A 77 -7.61 10.38 1.16
C ILE A 77 -8.55 9.18 1.26
N VAL A 78 -8.23 8.21 2.13
CA VAL A 78 -9.08 7.04 2.38
C VAL A 78 -10.45 7.46 2.90
N ASN A 79 -10.52 8.38 3.88
CA ASN A 79 -11.78 8.89 4.41
C ASN A 79 -12.64 9.54 3.32
N GLU A 80 -12.03 10.33 2.46
CA GLU A 80 -12.74 10.98 1.36
C GLU A 80 -13.23 9.96 0.33
N VAL A 81 -12.37 9.05 -0.12
CA VAL A 81 -12.74 8.01 -1.09
C VAL A 81 -13.81 7.08 -0.51
N ALA A 82 -13.81 6.83 0.80
CA ALA A 82 -14.83 6.02 1.47
C ALA A 82 -16.23 6.64 1.42
N LYS A 83 -16.35 7.96 1.17
CA LYS A 83 -17.64 8.64 0.94
C LYS A 83 -18.18 8.43 -0.48
N ALA A 84 -17.36 7.91 -1.39
CA ALA A 84 -17.75 7.64 -2.77
C ALA A 84 -18.67 6.41 -2.87
N ASN A 85 -19.55 6.44 -3.85
CA ASN A 85 -20.39 5.33 -4.27
C ASN A 85 -20.49 5.30 -5.80
N LYS A 86 -20.82 4.13 -6.34
CA LYS A 86 -21.09 3.95 -7.77
C LYS A 86 -22.25 2.99 -7.93
N HIS A 87 -23.22 3.35 -8.77
CA HIS A 87 -24.46 2.58 -8.94
C HIS A 87 -25.17 2.28 -7.61
N ASN A 88 -25.24 3.28 -6.72
CA ASN A 88 -25.79 3.16 -5.36
C ASN A 88 -25.10 2.13 -4.44
N LYS A 89 -23.91 1.65 -4.80
CA LYS A 89 -23.08 0.76 -3.97
C LYS A 89 -21.88 1.52 -3.43
N ASP A 90 -21.58 1.33 -2.15
CA ASP A 90 -20.33 1.83 -1.55
C ASP A 90 -19.13 1.27 -2.30
N VAL A 91 -18.08 2.07 -2.42
CA VAL A 91 -16.83 1.61 -3.04
C VAL A 91 -16.02 0.77 -2.07
N ASN A 92 -15.27 -0.19 -2.59
CA ASN A 92 -14.13 -0.78 -1.91
C ASN A 92 -12.88 0.08 -2.19
N ILE A 93 -11.87 -0.03 -1.32
CA ILE A 93 -10.60 0.70 -1.47
C ILE A 93 -9.46 -0.31 -1.39
N GLN A 94 -8.56 -0.26 -2.37
CA GLN A 94 -7.26 -0.93 -2.27
C GLN A 94 -6.15 0.11 -2.33
N VAL A 95 -5.15 -0.06 -1.49
CA VAL A 95 -3.95 0.78 -1.51
C VAL A 95 -2.72 -0.10 -1.67
N GLY A 96 -1.79 0.33 -2.51
CA GLY A 96 -0.48 -0.29 -2.72
C GLY A 96 0.61 0.75 -2.53
N LEU A 97 1.82 0.29 -2.20
CA LEU A 97 2.93 1.17 -1.86
C LEU A 97 4.23 0.69 -2.52
N PHE A 98 4.90 1.60 -3.22
CA PHE A 98 6.29 1.49 -3.63
C PHE A 98 7.14 2.55 -2.92
N GLU A 99 8.37 2.17 -2.58
CA GLU A 99 9.45 3.13 -2.35
C GLU A 99 10.40 3.18 -3.55
N TYR A 100 10.99 4.36 -3.78
CA TYR A 100 12.08 4.58 -4.72
C TYR A 100 13.07 5.63 -4.19
N GLY A 101 14.19 5.85 -4.89
CA GLY A 101 15.14 6.93 -4.55
C GLY A 101 16.13 6.59 -3.43
N LYS A 102 16.48 5.30 -3.30
CA LYS A 102 17.36 4.82 -2.23
C LYS A 102 18.52 3.99 -2.78
N SER A 103 19.75 4.46 -2.57
CA SER A 103 20.96 3.81 -3.10
C SER A 103 21.18 2.39 -2.57
N ALA A 104 20.63 2.10 -1.39
CA ALA A 104 20.69 0.76 -0.79
C ALA A 104 19.74 -0.24 -1.45
N LEU A 105 18.81 0.21 -2.30
CA LEU A 105 17.93 -0.69 -3.04
C LEU A 105 18.70 -1.33 -4.20
N PRO A 106 18.38 -2.58 -4.57
CA PRO A 106 19.16 -3.28 -5.58
C PRO A 106 19.10 -2.57 -6.93
N SER A 107 20.27 -2.35 -7.54
CA SER A 107 20.38 -1.71 -8.86
C SER A 107 19.67 -2.50 -9.95
N TYR A 108 19.58 -3.83 -9.83
CA TYR A 108 18.82 -4.69 -10.75
C TYR A 108 17.31 -4.49 -10.66
N GLU A 109 16.76 -4.05 -9.52
CA GLU A 109 15.36 -3.63 -9.40
C GLU A 109 15.16 -2.17 -9.86
N GLY A 110 16.24 -1.45 -10.20
CA GLY A 110 16.20 -0.04 -10.55
C GLY A 110 16.02 0.88 -9.34
N TYR A 111 16.56 0.49 -8.18
CA TYR A 111 16.53 1.26 -6.94
C TYR A 111 15.11 1.58 -6.43
N LEU A 112 14.20 0.63 -6.59
CA LEU A 112 12.82 0.69 -6.10
C LEU A 112 12.40 -0.63 -5.46
N GLN A 113 11.42 -0.59 -4.57
CA GLN A 113 10.88 -1.78 -3.91
C GLN A 113 9.36 -1.67 -3.77
N MET A 114 8.64 -2.75 -4.10
CA MET A 114 7.22 -2.88 -3.76
C MET A 114 7.09 -3.28 -2.30
N LEU A 115 6.67 -2.34 -1.45
CA LEU A 115 6.47 -2.59 -0.03
C LEU A 115 5.12 -3.25 0.26
N SER A 116 4.09 -2.86 -0.50
CA SER A 116 2.76 -3.43 -0.37
C SER A 116 2.10 -3.58 -1.73
N PRO A 117 1.64 -4.78 -2.14
CA PRO A 117 0.74 -4.89 -3.29
C PRO A 117 -0.59 -4.19 -3.00
N LEU A 118 -1.41 -3.97 -4.04
CA LEU A 118 -2.78 -3.47 -3.84
C LEU A 118 -3.56 -4.38 -2.88
N THR A 119 -3.88 -3.86 -1.70
CA THR A 119 -4.51 -4.63 -0.63
C THR A 119 -5.68 -3.87 0.01
N TYR A 120 -6.63 -4.62 0.55
CA TYR A 120 -7.71 -4.08 1.40
C TYR A 120 -7.25 -3.86 2.85
N ASP A 121 -6.10 -4.43 3.25
CA ASP A 121 -5.55 -4.27 4.61
C ASP A 121 -4.79 -2.93 4.72
N LEU A 122 -5.55 -1.88 5.07
CA LEU A 122 -5.00 -0.54 5.23
C LEU A 122 -3.99 -0.42 6.39
N ASP A 123 -4.08 -1.30 7.40
CA ASP A 123 -3.09 -1.33 8.48
C ASP A 123 -1.76 -1.92 8.01
N LYS A 124 -1.77 -2.82 7.02
CA LYS A 124 -0.54 -3.29 6.39
C LYS A 124 0.15 -2.18 5.60
N VAL A 125 -0.61 -1.40 4.85
CA VAL A 125 -0.05 -0.23 4.11
C VAL A 125 0.49 0.81 5.09
N SER A 126 -0.25 1.09 6.16
CA SER A 126 0.20 1.98 7.24
C SER A 126 1.49 1.47 7.88
N GLU A 127 1.56 0.17 8.19
CA GLU A 127 2.77 -0.45 8.75
C GLU A 127 4.01 -0.19 7.89
N GLU A 128 3.94 -0.47 6.59
CA GLU A 128 5.04 -0.23 5.66
C GLU A 128 5.41 1.27 5.61
N LEU A 129 4.41 2.14 5.54
CA LEU A 129 4.60 3.59 5.47
C LEU A 129 5.29 4.15 6.72
N PHE A 130 5.01 3.61 7.91
CA PHE A 130 5.68 3.99 9.16
C PHE A 130 7.08 3.37 9.31
N GLN A 131 7.39 2.31 8.57
CA GLN A 131 8.72 1.69 8.54
C GLN A 131 9.68 2.37 7.58
N LEU A 132 9.18 3.17 6.63
CA LEU A 132 10.01 3.96 5.73
C LEU A 132 11.06 4.78 6.48
N ARG A 133 12.28 4.75 5.97
CA ARG A 133 13.41 5.56 6.44
C ARG A 133 14.04 6.20 5.22
N THR A 134 14.37 7.48 5.33
CA THR A 134 15.06 8.18 4.27
C THR A 134 16.50 7.70 4.17
N ASN A 135 16.91 7.29 2.99
CA ASN A 135 18.30 6.97 2.68
C ASN A 135 18.55 7.34 1.22
N GLY A 136 19.38 8.36 1.00
CA GLY A 136 19.55 9.01 -0.29
C GLY A 136 19.92 8.08 -1.44
N GLY A 137 19.47 8.41 -2.64
CA GLY A 137 19.82 7.77 -3.90
C GLY A 137 19.13 8.43 -5.07
N GLU A 138 19.47 7.99 -6.27
CA GLU A 138 18.91 8.54 -7.50
C GLU A 138 17.42 8.21 -7.64
N GLU A 139 16.61 9.22 -7.95
CA GLU A 139 15.17 9.08 -8.18
C GLU A 139 14.87 8.68 -9.64
N TYR A 140 14.18 7.55 -9.84
CA TYR A 140 13.77 7.08 -11.17
C TYR A 140 12.26 7.04 -11.33
N ALA A 141 11.64 8.23 -11.41
CA ALA A 141 10.19 8.41 -11.51
C ALA A 141 9.56 7.59 -12.66
N GLY A 142 10.16 7.62 -13.85
CA GLY A 142 9.69 6.85 -15.00
C GLY A 142 9.71 5.33 -14.76
N LYS A 143 10.76 4.83 -14.11
CA LYS A 143 10.92 3.40 -13.80
C LYS A 143 9.91 2.94 -12.76
N VAL A 144 9.72 3.67 -11.66
CA VAL A 144 8.76 3.29 -10.61
C VAL A 144 7.31 3.34 -11.10
N ILE A 145 6.95 4.29 -11.98
CA ILE A 145 5.64 4.28 -12.65
C ILE A 145 5.48 3.01 -13.47
N LEU A 146 6.45 2.70 -14.33
CA LEU A 146 6.39 1.52 -15.19
C LEU A 146 6.25 0.22 -14.37
N GLU A 147 7.03 0.06 -13.31
CA GLU A 147 6.96 -1.09 -12.41
C GLU A 147 5.62 -1.17 -11.68
N SER A 148 5.08 -0.04 -11.19
CA SER A 148 3.77 -0.02 -10.54
C SER A 148 2.63 -0.41 -11.47
N VAL A 149 2.69 -0.01 -12.75
CA VAL A 149 1.71 -0.40 -13.78
C VAL A 149 1.78 -1.91 -14.05
N ASN A 150 2.98 -2.49 -14.04
CA ASN A 150 3.19 -3.91 -14.36
C ASN A 150 2.92 -4.85 -13.18
N ARG A 151 3.30 -4.44 -11.96
CA ARG A 151 3.36 -5.33 -10.79
C ARG A 151 2.12 -5.25 -9.91
N PHE A 152 1.41 -4.13 -9.89
CA PHE A 152 0.13 -4.08 -9.20
C PHE A 152 -0.96 -4.80 -10.00
N ALA A 153 -1.80 -5.55 -9.29
CA ALA A 153 -2.97 -6.22 -9.85
C ALA A 153 -4.12 -5.21 -10.07
N TRP A 154 -3.97 -4.35 -11.07
CA TRP A 154 -4.98 -3.35 -11.44
C TRP A 154 -6.27 -4.01 -11.96
N SER A 155 -7.41 -3.44 -11.61
CA SER A 155 -8.72 -3.85 -12.11
C SER A 155 -8.86 -3.46 -13.58
N SER A 156 -9.38 -4.38 -14.38
CA SER A 156 -9.79 -4.13 -15.77
C SER A 156 -11.25 -3.67 -15.90
N HIS A 157 -12.00 -3.63 -14.78
CA HIS A 157 -13.43 -3.35 -14.83
C HIS A 157 -13.73 -1.86 -14.96
N LYS A 158 -14.60 -1.47 -15.91
CA LYS A 158 -14.97 -0.06 -16.20
C LYS A 158 -15.55 0.73 -15.04
N ASP A 159 -16.15 0.03 -14.08
CA ASP A 159 -16.72 0.65 -12.88
C ASP A 159 -15.67 0.95 -11.80
N ASP A 160 -14.43 0.52 -11.97
CA ASP A 160 -13.37 0.73 -11.00
C ASP A 160 -12.49 1.91 -11.42
N MET A 161 -11.95 2.63 -10.44
CA MET A 161 -11.10 3.78 -10.66
C MET A 161 -9.67 3.45 -10.24
N LYS A 162 -8.69 3.84 -11.05
CA LYS A 162 -7.27 3.60 -10.78
C LYS A 162 -6.52 4.91 -10.69
N LEU A 163 -5.89 5.12 -9.55
CA LEU A 163 -5.13 6.31 -9.22
C LEU A 163 -3.69 5.90 -8.91
N LEU A 164 -2.76 6.64 -9.49
CA LEU A 164 -1.35 6.61 -9.11
C LEU A 164 -1.01 7.98 -8.51
N ILE A 165 -0.39 8.00 -7.33
CA ILE A 165 0.08 9.21 -6.67
C ILE A 165 1.58 9.04 -6.46
N ILE A 166 2.38 9.80 -7.20
CA ILE A 166 3.84 9.81 -7.06
C ILE A 166 4.30 11.08 -6.36
N ALA A 167 5.25 10.95 -5.43
CA ALA A 167 5.79 12.06 -4.66
C ALA A 167 7.32 12.00 -4.56
N GLY A 168 8.01 13.11 -4.81
CA GLY A 168 9.48 13.20 -4.91
C GLY A 168 10.00 14.63 -5.05
N ASN A 169 11.32 14.79 -5.16
CA ASN A 169 11.97 16.10 -5.20
C ASN A 169 13.01 16.30 -6.31
N GLU A 170 13.31 15.29 -7.11
CA GLU A 170 14.25 15.40 -8.25
C GLU A 170 13.55 15.56 -9.61
N SER A 171 14.35 15.54 -10.68
CA SER A 171 13.85 15.61 -12.04
C SER A 171 12.99 14.40 -12.38
N PHE A 172 11.79 14.63 -12.90
CA PHE A 172 10.92 13.56 -13.37
C PHE A 172 11.49 12.84 -14.62
N ALA A 173 12.49 13.45 -15.27
CA ALA A 173 13.16 12.94 -16.46
C ALA A 173 14.43 12.13 -16.18
N GLN A 174 14.72 11.84 -14.92
CA GLN A 174 15.90 11.09 -14.51
C GLN A 174 15.79 9.59 -14.80
N GLY A 175 16.93 8.97 -15.15
CA GLY A 175 17.05 7.54 -15.45
C GLY A 175 16.85 7.15 -16.90
N SER A 176 17.01 5.86 -17.17
CA SER A 176 16.95 5.27 -18.51
C SER A 176 15.53 5.06 -19.05
N VAL A 177 14.50 5.09 -18.18
CA VAL A 177 13.10 4.92 -18.57
C VAL A 177 12.45 6.29 -18.80
N PRO A 178 12.09 6.67 -20.04
CA PRO A 178 11.45 7.95 -20.29
C PRO A 178 10.07 7.99 -19.63
N TYR A 179 9.85 8.95 -18.73
CA TYR A 179 8.57 9.07 -18.00
C TYR A 179 7.36 9.18 -18.94
N LYS A 180 7.54 9.80 -20.11
CA LYS A 180 6.48 9.92 -21.13
C LYS A 180 5.95 8.55 -21.54
N GLN A 181 6.82 7.57 -21.78
CA GLN A 181 6.41 6.22 -22.16
C GLN A 181 5.74 5.49 -20.99
N ALA A 182 6.27 5.66 -19.77
CA ALA A 182 5.67 5.06 -18.57
C ALA A 182 4.26 5.60 -18.31
N ILE A 183 4.04 6.90 -18.48
CA ILE A 183 2.73 7.56 -18.31
C ILE A 183 1.76 7.16 -19.43
N GLU A 184 2.21 7.10 -20.69
CA GLU A 184 1.36 6.60 -21.78
C GLU A 184 0.90 5.16 -21.49
N LYS A 185 1.78 4.30 -20.95
CA LYS A 185 1.38 2.95 -20.52
C LYS A 185 0.36 2.99 -19.39
N ALA A 186 0.54 3.85 -18.39
CA ALA A 186 -0.42 4.02 -17.30
C ALA A 186 -1.81 4.46 -17.84
N LYS A 187 -1.83 5.45 -18.73
CA LYS A 187 -3.05 5.97 -19.37
C LYS A 187 -3.75 4.91 -20.22
N HIS A 188 -3.02 4.13 -21.02
CA HIS A 188 -3.59 3.00 -21.77
C HIS A 188 -4.22 1.95 -20.85
N ASN A 189 -3.71 1.81 -19.63
CA ASN A 189 -4.29 0.95 -18.59
C ASN A 189 -5.38 1.67 -17.78
N GLY A 190 -5.84 2.86 -18.17
CA GLY A 190 -6.87 3.64 -17.47
C GLY A 190 -6.45 4.08 -16.06
N ILE A 191 -5.15 4.30 -15.84
CA ILE A 191 -4.59 4.74 -14.56
C ILE A 191 -4.31 6.25 -14.66
N ILE A 192 -4.94 7.02 -13.77
CA ILE A 192 -4.74 8.47 -13.66
C ILE A 192 -3.50 8.74 -12.80
N VAL A 193 -2.55 9.52 -13.30
CA VAL A 193 -1.27 9.80 -12.61
C VAL A 193 -1.26 11.21 -12.02
N ASN A 194 -1.36 11.30 -10.69
CA ASN A 194 -1.21 12.53 -9.93
C ASN A 194 0.23 12.64 -9.40
N THR A 195 0.77 13.87 -9.41
CA THR A 195 2.17 14.11 -9.03
C THR A 195 2.25 15.13 -7.89
N ILE A 196 3.11 14.88 -6.90
CA ILE A 196 3.32 15.74 -5.74
C ILE A 196 4.81 16.07 -5.64
N PHE A 197 5.19 17.29 -6.01
CA PHE A 197 6.58 17.74 -5.92
C PHE A 197 6.89 18.36 -4.56
N CYS A 198 7.94 17.87 -3.89
CA CYS A 198 8.45 18.47 -2.66
C CYS A 198 9.39 19.64 -3.01
N GLY A 199 8.85 20.85 -2.96
CA GLY A 199 9.56 22.08 -3.31
C GLY A 199 8.62 23.16 -3.85
N THR A 200 9.21 24.15 -4.52
CA THR A 200 8.41 25.26 -5.09
C THR A 200 7.65 24.80 -6.32
N GLN A 201 6.48 25.40 -6.56
CA GLN A 201 5.67 25.13 -7.75
C GLN A 201 6.46 25.35 -9.06
N ARG A 202 7.27 26.42 -9.11
CA ARG A 202 8.10 26.73 -10.30
C ARG A 202 9.15 25.66 -10.54
N GLN A 203 9.81 25.17 -9.49
CA GLN A 203 10.82 24.13 -9.61
C GLN A 203 10.21 22.81 -10.13
N GLY A 204 9.08 22.37 -9.58
CA GLY A 204 8.46 21.13 -10.06
C GLY A 204 8.00 21.22 -11.52
N LYS A 205 7.54 22.39 -11.98
CA LYS A 205 7.27 22.64 -13.41
C LYS A 205 8.53 22.48 -14.27
N ASN A 206 9.63 23.10 -13.86
CA ASN A 206 10.91 22.98 -14.57
C ASN A 206 11.45 21.55 -14.58
N LEU A 207 11.16 20.78 -13.52
CA LEU A 207 11.54 19.38 -13.37
C LEU A 207 10.49 18.40 -13.95
N HIS A 208 9.56 18.89 -14.78
CA HIS A 208 8.57 18.11 -15.52
C HIS A 208 7.47 17.41 -14.70
N TRP A 209 7.29 17.75 -13.42
CA TRP A 209 6.22 17.17 -12.58
C TRP A 209 4.82 17.57 -13.06
N GLU A 210 4.66 18.81 -13.55
CA GLU A 210 3.37 19.29 -14.09
C GLU A 210 3.05 18.67 -15.46
N ASP A 211 4.06 18.54 -16.33
CA ASP A 211 3.92 17.88 -17.64
C ASP A 211 3.53 16.41 -17.45
N ALA A 212 4.18 15.70 -16.51
CA ALA A 212 3.84 14.33 -16.17
C ALA A 212 2.38 14.18 -15.70
N ALA A 213 1.92 14.99 -14.74
CA ALA A 213 0.53 14.94 -14.28
C ALA A 213 -0.46 15.21 -15.41
N THR A 214 -0.17 16.21 -16.26
CA THR A 214 -1.05 16.60 -17.36
C THR A 214 -1.19 15.47 -18.37
N ARG A 215 -0.09 14.80 -18.74
CA ARG A 215 -0.09 13.64 -19.64
C ARG A 215 -0.84 12.44 -19.06
N GLY A 216 -0.77 12.25 -17.75
CA GLY A 216 -1.45 11.17 -17.03
C GLY A 216 -2.88 11.49 -16.63
N GLU A 217 -3.50 12.52 -17.21
CA GLU A 217 -4.88 12.98 -16.92
C GLU A 217 -5.09 13.33 -15.42
N GLY A 218 -4.01 13.57 -14.70
CA GLY A 218 -4.01 13.83 -13.29
C GLY A 218 -3.87 15.30 -12.94
N LYS A 219 -3.49 15.55 -11.68
CA LYS A 219 -3.16 16.87 -11.18
C LYS A 219 -1.77 16.92 -10.57
N TYR A 220 -1.14 18.06 -10.83
CA TYR A 220 0.12 18.45 -10.24
C TYR A 220 -0.13 19.20 -8.95
N PHE A 221 0.58 18.78 -7.91
CA PHE A 221 0.64 19.45 -6.63
C PHE A 221 2.09 19.74 -6.28
N ASN A 222 2.31 20.76 -5.49
CA ASN A 222 3.58 20.99 -4.83
C ASN A 222 3.35 21.12 -3.33
N ILE A 223 4.37 20.79 -2.56
CA ILE A 223 4.36 20.97 -1.11
C ILE A 223 5.67 21.54 -0.65
N ASN A 224 5.57 22.52 0.26
CA ASN A 224 6.67 22.93 1.08
C ASN A 224 6.67 22.05 2.33
N HIS A 225 7.67 21.18 2.48
CA HIS A 225 7.79 20.31 3.65
C HIS A 225 7.94 21.11 4.96
N ASN A 226 8.30 22.39 4.89
CA ASN A 226 8.43 23.30 6.03
C ASN A 226 7.12 24.02 6.41
N ASP A 227 6.07 23.96 5.58
CA ASP A 227 4.83 24.65 5.89
C ASP A 227 4.10 23.93 7.03
N ARG A 228 3.93 24.65 8.15
CA ARG A 228 3.15 24.16 9.29
C ARG A 228 1.67 24.12 8.90
N ARG A 229 1.07 22.94 9.01
CA ARG A 229 -0.37 22.78 8.74
C ARG A 229 -1.22 23.55 9.77
N VAL A 230 -2.30 24.14 9.28
CA VAL A 230 -3.35 24.71 10.13
C VAL A 230 -4.24 23.56 10.60
N TYR A 231 -4.00 23.10 11.83
CA TYR A 231 -4.96 22.22 12.51
C TYR A 231 -6.14 23.06 13.01
N ILE A 232 -7.35 22.71 12.57
CA ILE A 232 -8.58 23.27 13.12
C ILE A 232 -9.09 22.27 14.16
N ALA A 233 -8.81 22.55 15.44
CA ALA A 233 -9.34 21.78 16.54
C ALA A 233 -10.87 21.84 16.55
N THR A 234 -11.52 20.70 16.78
CA THR A 234 -12.98 20.64 16.86
C THR A 234 -13.43 20.12 18.23
N PRO A 235 -14.61 20.54 18.72
CA PRO A 235 -15.15 20.04 19.98
C PRO A 235 -15.53 18.55 19.93
N TYR A 236 -15.45 17.91 18.77
CA TYR A 236 -15.83 16.51 18.56
C TYR A 236 -14.62 15.56 18.53
N ASP A 237 -13.40 16.10 18.47
CA ASP A 237 -12.19 15.29 18.26
C ASP A 237 -11.96 14.29 19.42
N ASP A 238 -12.15 14.72 20.67
CA ASP A 238 -11.93 13.85 21.84
C ASP A 238 -12.98 12.75 21.96
N ASP A 239 -14.24 13.05 21.65
CA ASP A 239 -15.30 12.05 21.61
C ASP A 239 -15.04 10.99 20.53
N ILE A 240 -14.57 11.40 19.34
CA ILE A 240 -14.17 10.48 18.27
C ILE A 240 -13.03 9.57 18.75
N ILE A 241 -12.04 10.13 19.45
CA ILE A 241 -10.93 9.36 20.02
C ILE A 241 -11.42 8.34 21.07
N ILE A 242 -12.30 8.75 21.99
CA ILE A 242 -12.85 7.89 23.04
C ILE A 242 -13.65 6.74 22.41
N LEU A 243 -14.53 7.04 21.45
CA LEU A 243 -15.30 6.03 20.74
C LEU A 243 -14.40 5.12 19.89
N GLY A 244 -13.34 5.67 19.30
CA GLY A 244 -12.32 4.91 18.57
C GLY A 244 -11.58 3.89 19.42
N LYS A 245 -11.20 4.26 20.65
CA LYS A 245 -10.63 3.33 21.64
C LYS A 245 -11.62 2.22 22.01
N ARG A 246 -12.90 2.54 22.17
CA ARG A 246 -13.96 1.54 22.40
C ARG A 246 -14.17 0.65 21.18
N LEU A 247 -14.06 1.20 19.97
CA LEU A 247 -14.18 0.44 18.74
C LEU A 247 -13.11 -0.66 18.67
N ASN A 248 -11.90 -0.39 19.16
CA ASN A 248 -10.80 -1.37 19.20
C ASN A 248 -11.13 -2.64 20.00
N SER A 249 -11.87 -2.52 21.10
CA SER A 249 -12.22 -3.68 21.94
C SER A 249 -13.22 -4.63 21.27
N THR A 250 -13.82 -4.20 20.15
CA THR A 250 -14.71 -5.03 19.35
C THR A 250 -13.97 -5.93 18.37
N TYR A 251 -12.67 -5.69 18.08
CA TYR A 251 -11.88 -6.55 17.20
C TYR A 251 -11.41 -7.81 17.90
N VAL A 252 -11.44 -8.92 17.17
CA VAL A 252 -11.15 -10.26 17.69
C VAL A 252 -10.20 -10.94 16.72
N SER A 253 -8.90 -10.88 17.00
CA SER A 253 -7.89 -11.49 16.13
C SER A 253 -8.01 -13.02 16.12
N TYR A 254 -8.04 -13.67 14.94
CA TYR A 254 -8.09 -15.14 14.80
C TYR A 254 -6.96 -15.71 13.90
N GLY A 255 -6.84 -17.03 13.82
CA GLY A 255 -5.78 -17.74 13.09
C GLY A 255 -4.70 -18.26 14.03
N GLU A 256 -3.54 -18.68 13.54
CA GLU A 256 -2.45 -19.15 14.40
C GLU A 256 -2.06 -18.14 15.49
N ARG A 257 -1.64 -18.62 16.66
CA ARG A 257 -1.32 -17.75 17.83
C ARG A 257 -0.35 -16.61 17.48
N LYS A 258 0.70 -16.89 16.69
CA LYS A 258 1.68 -15.88 16.26
C LYS A 258 1.02 -14.81 15.38
N VAL A 259 0.14 -15.22 14.46
CA VAL A 259 -0.62 -14.31 13.58
C VAL A 259 -1.58 -13.45 14.39
N ARG A 260 -2.35 -14.03 15.31
CA ARG A 260 -3.27 -13.29 16.19
C ARG A 260 -2.55 -12.20 16.98
N ARG A 261 -1.41 -12.56 17.57
CA ARG A 261 -0.58 -11.65 18.36
C ARG A 261 -0.05 -10.52 17.50
N ALA A 262 0.61 -10.84 16.38
CA ALA A 262 1.17 -9.85 15.48
C ALA A 262 0.11 -8.87 14.95
N LYS A 263 -1.10 -9.35 14.63
CA LYS A 263 -2.20 -8.48 14.15
C LYS A 263 -2.74 -7.55 15.23
N ARG A 264 -2.94 -8.06 16.45
CA ARG A 264 -3.35 -7.21 17.58
C ARG A 264 -2.31 -6.13 17.88
N GLU A 265 -1.04 -6.53 17.95
CA GLU A 265 0.08 -5.61 18.18
C GLU A 265 0.22 -4.59 17.04
N ASN A 266 -0.03 -4.98 15.78
CA ASN A 266 0.02 -4.04 14.67
C ASN A 266 -1.07 -2.97 14.77
N ILE A 267 -2.32 -3.32 15.10
CA ILE A 267 -3.40 -2.33 15.27
C ILE A 267 -3.04 -1.33 16.39
N GLU A 268 -2.55 -1.83 17.53
CA GLU A 268 -2.10 -1.01 18.66
C GLU A 268 -0.95 -0.08 18.25
N LYS A 269 0.04 -0.61 17.51
CA LYS A 269 1.18 0.15 17.00
C LYS A 269 0.75 1.22 16.00
N GLN A 270 -0.15 0.90 15.07
CA GLN A 270 -0.65 1.89 14.11
C GLN A 270 -1.50 2.98 14.78
N ASP A 271 -2.27 2.66 15.82
CA ASP A 271 -2.95 3.66 16.64
C ASP A 271 -1.96 4.55 17.39
N ALA A 272 -0.91 3.98 17.98
CA ALA A 272 0.15 4.72 18.66
C ALA A 272 0.92 5.63 17.69
N ASN A 273 1.26 5.12 16.51
CA ASN A 273 1.92 5.86 15.43
C ASN A 273 1.10 7.08 14.98
N ALA A 274 -0.22 6.91 14.75
CA ALA A 274 -1.10 8.01 14.39
C ALA A 274 -1.22 9.04 15.53
N PHE A 275 -1.31 8.58 16.77
CA PHE A 275 -1.35 9.44 17.96
C PHE A 275 -0.05 10.25 18.14
N SER A 276 1.11 9.60 18.02
CA SER A 276 2.41 10.26 18.14
C SER A 276 2.65 11.29 17.05
N TYR A 277 2.02 11.11 15.88
CA TYR A 277 2.17 12.03 14.78
C TYR A 277 1.35 13.31 14.99
N SER A 278 0.03 13.19 15.15
CA SER A 278 -0.82 14.33 15.49
C SER A 278 -2.19 13.90 16.00
N LYS A 279 -2.83 14.74 16.84
CA LYS A 279 -4.24 14.54 17.22
C LYS A 279 -5.16 14.42 16.01
N THR A 280 -4.89 15.20 14.94
CA THR A 280 -5.64 15.10 13.68
C THR A 280 -5.50 13.72 13.05
N SER A 281 -4.27 13.21 12.91
CA SER A 281 -3.99 11.90 12.31
C SER A 281 -4.73 10.80 13.06
N TYR A 282 -4.72 10.86 14.39
CA TYR A 282 -5.43 9.90 15.21
C TYR A 282 -6.96 9.99 15.07
N VAL A 283 -7.52 11.20 14.98
CA VAL A 283 -8.94 11.39 14.67
C VAL A 283 -9.28 10.80 13.29
N GLU A 284 -8.53 11.15 12.24
CA GLU A 284 -8.76 10.66 10.86
C GLU A 284 -8.69 9.12 10.78
N ARG A 285 -7.74 8.50 11.48
CA ARG A 285 -7.65 7.04 11.59
C ARG A 285 -8.89 6.42 12.25
N ASN A 286 -9.39 7.01 13.35
CA ASN A 286 -10.61 6.54 14.00
C ASN A 286 -11.86 6.74 13.12
N LEU A 287 -11.89 7.80 12.30
CA LEU A 287 -12.91 7.99 11.28
C LEU A 287 -12.85 6.87 10.23
N VAL A 288 -11.66 6.51 9.71
CA VAL A 288 -11.50 5.42 8.73
C VAL A 288 -11.99 4.08 9.29
N LYS A 289 -11.63 3.75 10.54
CA LYS A 289 -12.08 2.53 11.24
C LYS A 289 -13.60 2.45 11.41
N SER A 290 -14.28 3.60 11.36
CA SER A 290 -15.74 3.66 11.40
C SER A 290 -16.41 3.36 10.04
N LYS A 291 -15.63 3.33 8.95
CA LYS A 291 -16.13 3.09 7.59
C LYS A 291 -16.19 1.60 7.28
N LYS A 292 -17.01 1.26 6.28
CA LYS A 292 -17.15 -0.12 5.78
C LYS A 292 -15.87 -0.61 5.07
N GLN A 293 -15.12 0.32 4.49
CA GLN A 293 -13.91 0.08 3.73
C GLN A 293 -12.75 -0.39 4.61
N TYR A 294 -12.75 -0.03 5.89
CA TYR A 294 -11.85 -0.61 6.87
C TYR A 294 -12.36 -2.01 7.24
N THR A 295 -11.86 -3.02 6.54
CA THR A 295 -12.17 -4.42 6.78
C THR A 295 -10.89 -5.17 7.13
N GLN A 296 -10.98 -5.99 8.18
CA GLN A 296 -9.87 -6.84 8.62
C GLN A 296 -10.25 -8.32 8.51
N ALA A 297 -11.08 -8.70 7.52
CA ALA A 297 -11.67 -10.04 7.41
C ALA A 297 -10.66 -11.20 7.33
N SER A 298 -9.38 -10.96 6.99
CA SER A 298 -8.33 -11.98 7.03
C SER A 298 -7.79 -12.26 8.44
N SER A 299 -8.09 -11.39 9.41
CA SER A 299 -7.54 -11.48 10.76
C SER A 299 -8.51 -11.13 11.89
N ASP A 300 -9.68 -10.56 11.62
CA ASP A 300 -10.71 -10.21 12.60
C ASP A 300 -11.96 -11.09 12.45
N MET A 301 -12.27 -11.85 13.47
CA MET A 301 -13.32 -12.87 13.49
C MET A 301 -14.71 -12.26 13.26
N VAL A 302 -14.96 -11.03 13.74
CA VAL A 302 -16.24 -10.33 13.53
C VAL A 302 -16.42 -9.91 12.07
N SER A 303 -15.37 -9.38 11.44
CA SER A 303 -15.37 -9.01 10.01
C SER A 303 -15.50 -10.27 9.13
N ALA A 304 -14.73 -11.31 9.44
CA ALA A 304 -14.78 -12.59 8.76
C ALA A 304 -16.17 -13.24 8.86
N TYR A 305 -16.75 -13.28 10.07
CA TYR A 305 -18.12 -13.78 10.30
C TYR A 305 -19.18 -13.00 9.51
N THR A 306 -19.03 -11.67 9.41
CA THR A 306 -19.93 -10.82 8.61
C THR A 306 -19.85 -11.13 7.12
N LYS A 307 -18.67 -11.51 6.64
CA LYS A 307 -18.42 -11.87 5.24
C LYS A 307 -18.87 -13.29 4.93
N ASP A 308 -18.51 -14.24 5.79
CA ASP A 308 -18.82 -15.66 5.68
C ASP A 308 -18.86 -16.30 7.07
N LYS A 309 -20.08 -16.47 7.60
CA LYS A 309 -20.34 -17.12 8.89
C LYS A 309 -19.78 -18.54 8.95
N ASN A 310 -19.83 -19.29 7.85
CA ASN A 310 -19.44 -20.70 7.84
C ASN A 310 -17.93 -20.84 8.00
N SER A 311 -17.14 -19.97 7.38
CA SER A 311 -15.68 -19.95 7.53
C SER A 311 -15.22 -19.87 8.99
N ILE A 312 -15.94 -19.11 9.82
CA ILE A 312 -15.62 -18.96 11.24
C ILE A 312 -16.12 -20.14 12.07
N MET A 313 -17.28 -20.70 11.73
CA MET A 313 -17.88 -21.82 12.48
C MET A 313 -17.26 -23.19 12.19
N GLN A 314 -16.44 -23.27 11.13
CA GLN A 314 -15.71 -24.47 10.73
C GLN A 314 -14.19 -24.36 10.98
N MET A 315 -13.74 -23.28 11.61
CA MET A 315 -12.34 -23.05 11.95
C MET A 315 -11.84 -24.06 12.99
N LYS A 316 -10.55 -24.41 12.89
CA LYS A 316 -9.89 -25.28 13.87
C LYS A 316 -9.85 -24.60 15.25
N GLU A 317 -10.04 -25.37 16.31
CA GLU A 317 -9.98 -24.83 17.68
C GLU A 317 -8.62 -24.20 18.03
N SER A 318 -7.52 -24.70 17.45
CA SER A 318 -6.18 -24.12 17.60
C SER A 318 -6.05 -22.70 17.03
N GLU A 319 -6.85 -22.38 16.01
CA GLU A 319 -6.90 -21.08 15.35
C GLU A 319 -7.88 -20.12 16.04
N MET A 320 -8.74 -20.64 16.92
CA MET A 320 -9.65 -19.82 17.70
C MET A 320 -8.91 -19.03 18.80
N PRO A 321 -9.35 -17.79 19.09
CA PRO A 321 -8.85 -17.03 20.23
C PRO A 321 -9.16 -17.75 21.55
N ASP A 322 -8.30 -17.58 22.55
CA ASP A 322 -8.42 -18.31 23.84
C ASP A 322 -9.77 -18.09 24.53
N ALA A 323 -10.38 -16.91 24.36
CA ALA A 323 -11.70 -16.58 24.89
C ALA A 323 -12.86 -17.44 24.33
N PHE A 324 -12.64 -18.20 23.25
CA PHE A 324 -13.63 -19.06 22.61
C PHE A 324 -13.35 -20.55 22.78
N LYS A 325 -12.22 -20.94 23.36
CA LYS A 325 -11.88 -22.36 23.59
C LYS A 325 -12.89 -23.00 24.54
N GLY A 326 -13.31 -24.23 24.23
CA GLY A 326 -14.32 -24.97 24.98
C GLY A 326 -15.75 -24.40 24.92
N LYS A 327 -16.03 -23.37 24.10
CA LYS A 327 -17.39 -22.85 23.90
C LYS A 327 -18.12 -23.57 22.77
N SER A 328 -19.44 -23.69 22.88
CA SER A 328 -20.26 -24.23 21.80
C SER A 328 -20.33 -23.25 20.61
N LYS A 329 -20.69 -23.75 19.43
CA LYS A 329 -20.86 -22.90 18.23
C LYS A 329 -21.92 -21.81 18.44
N GLU A 330 -22.98 -22.13 19.18
CA GLU A 330 -24.05 -21.22 19.55
C GLU A 330 -23.53 -20.09 20.46
N GLU A 331 -22.73 -20.44 21.47
CA GLU A 331 -22.09 -19.47 22.36
C GLU A 331 -21.13 -18.54 21.61
N ILE A 332 -20.28 -19.12 20.75
CA ILE A 332 -19.35 -18.36 19.90
C ILE A 332 -20.13 -17.39 19.00
N SER A 333 -21.19 -17.87 18.34
CA SER A 333 -22.05 -17.04 17.49
C SER A 333 -22.69 -15.90 18.28
N LYS A 334 -23.17 -16.16 19.50
CA LYS A 334 -23.78 -15.14 20.37
C LYS A 334 -22.79 -14.05 20.77
N ILE A 335 -21.55 -14.43 21.11
CA ILE A 335 -20.49 -13.47 21.46
C ILE A 335 -20.11 -12.61 20.24
N ILE A 336 -19.93 -13.22 19.07
CA ILE A 336 -19.57 -12.51 17.84
C ILE A 336 -20.68 -11.53 17.44
N GLU A 337 -21.95 -11.96 17.49
CA GLU A 337 -23.07 -11.08 17.16
C GLU A 337 -23.20 -9.91 18.13
N LYS A 338 -22.97 -10.12 19.43
CA LYS A 338 -22.92 -9.02 20.40
C LYS A 338 -21.83 -8.00 20.05
N LYS A 339 -20.61 -8.46 19.73
CA LYS A 339 -19.52 -7.58 19.31
C LYS A 339 -19.81 -6.87 17.99
N LYS A 340 -20.46 -7.54 17.04
CA LYS A 340 -20.89 -6.95 15.76
C LYS A 340 -21.92 -5.83 15.96
N GLN A 341 -22.90 -6.04 16.83
CA GLN A 341 -23.90 -5.01 17.19
C GLN A 341 -23.25 -3.81 17.87
N GLU A 342 -22.37 -4.06 18.86
CA GLU A 342 -21.61 -3.01 19.54
C GLU A 342 -20.74 -2.21 18.56
N ARG A 343 -20.00 -2.91 17.69
CA ARG A 343 -19.19 -2.29 16.63
C ARG A 343 -20.06 -1.41 15.74
N SER A 344 -21.18 -1.92 15.23
CA SER A 344 -22.07 -1.15 14.37
C SER A 344 -22.60 0.12 15.06
N ARG A 345 -22.93 0.03 16.37
CA ARG A 345 -23.35 1.19 17.16
C ARG A 345 -22.24 2.24 17.27
N LEU A 346 -21.03 1.83 17.68
CA LEU A 346 -19.88 2.74 17.82
C LEU A 346 -19.53 3.40 16.49
N GLN A 347 -19.51 2.64 15.39
CA GLN A 347 -19.24 3.17 14.06
C GLN A 347 -20.31 4.18 13.63
N LYS A 348 -21.59 3.95 13.96
CA LYS A 348 -22.68 4.93 13.70
C LYS A 348 -22.49 6.21 14.51
N GLU A 349 -22.11 6.11 15.77
CA GLU A 349 -21.84 7.27 16.64
C GLU A 349 -20.66 8.09 16.13
N ILE A 350 -19.55 7.44 15.76
CA ILE A 350 -18.38 8.11 15.17
C ILE A 350 -18.75 8.85 13.88
N ARG A 351 -19.53 8.23 12.97
CA ARG A 351 -19.97 8.90 11.72
C ARG A 351 -20.89 10.11 11.97
N LYS A 352 -21.70 10.09 13.04
CA LYS A 352 -22.49 11.26 13.44
C LYS A 352 -21.58 12.40 13.90
N LEU A 353 -20.53 12.10 14.67
CA LEU A 353 -19.55 13.11 15.09
C LEU A 353 -18.73 13.63 13.92
N GLU A 354 -18.35 12.77 12.98
CA GLU A 354 -17.69 13.16 11.73
C GLU A 354 -18.50 14.21 10.95
N SER A 355 -19.80 14.01 10.80
CA SER A 355 -20.67 14.95 10.08
C SER A 355 -20.70 16.34 10.76
N LYS A 356 -20.72 16.36 12.10
CA LYS A 356 -20.63 17.60 12.89
C LYS A 356 -19.26 18.25 12.78
N ARG A 357 -18.20 17.44 12.81
CA ARG A 357 -16.80 17.85 12.64
C ARG A 357 -16.57 18.49 11.29
N ASP A 358 -17.01 17.86 10.20
CA ASP A 358 -16.88 18.37 8.84
C ASP A 358 -17.63 19.71 8.69
N SER A 359 -18.84 19.81 9.26
CA SER A 359 -19.61 21.06 9.28
C SER A 359 -18.91 22.18 10.07
N TYR A 360 -18.28 21.84 11.20
CA TYR A 360 -17.51 22.79 12.01
C TYR A 360 -16.27 23.26 11.26
N ILE A 361 -15.51 22.35 10.66
CA ILE A 361 -14.31 22.68 9.88
C ILE A 361 -14.69 23.56 8.69
N ALA A 362 -15.75 23.22 7.95
CA ALA A 362 -16.20 24.01 6.80
C ALA A 362 -16.55 25.47 7.19
N LYS A 363 -17.18 25.68 8.35
CA LYS A 363 -17.50 27.02 8.87
C LYS A 363 -16.28 27.80 9.37
N ASN A 364 -15.27 27.11 9.88
CA ASN A 364 -14.09 27.72 10.52
C ASN A 364 -12.84 27.74 9.63
N THR A 365 -12.93 27.21 8.40
CA THR A 365 -11.82 27.24 7.44
C THR A 365 -11.81 28.60 6.73
N LYS A 366 -10.69 29.32 6.81
CA LYS A 366 -10.47 30.54 6.00
C LYS A 366 -10.46 30.19 4.51
N LYS A 367 -11.10 31.02 3.67
CA LYS A 367 -11.26 30.77 2.21
C LYS A 367 -9.94 30.52 1.47
N ASP A 368 -8.82 31.02 1.99
CA ASP A 368 -7.48 30.90 1.36
C ASP A 368 -6.59 29.77 1.94
N SER A 369 -7.16 28.82 2.68
CA SER A 369 -6.44 27.66 3.19
C SER A 369 -5.94 26.76 2.03
N LYS A 370 -4.65 26.85 1.71
CA LYS A 370 -3.94 26.05 0.69
C LYS A 370 -3.26 24.82 1.31
N ASP A 371 -4.01 23.96 1.99
CA ASP A 371 -3.48 22.67 2.47
C ASP A 371 -3.41 21.65 1.31
N LEU A 372 -2.23 21.01 1.13
CA LEU A 372 -2.01 19.97 0.10
C LEU A 372 -3.08 18.88 0.19
N GLY A 373 -3.38 18.43 1.40
CA GLY A 373 -4.37 17.37 1.62
C GLY A 373 -5.72 17.72 1.04
N SER A 374 -6.18 18.93 1.33
CA SER A 374 -7.43 19.46 0.78
C SER A 374 -7.40 19.58 -0.75
N ALA A 375 -6.26 19.96 -1.34
CA ALA A 375 -6.12 20.03 -2.79
C ALA A 375 -6.15 18.65 -3.46
N VAL A 376 -5.43 17.68 -2.91
CA VAL A 376 -5.41 16.28 -3.39
C VAL A 376 -6.82 15.68 -3.28
N ILE A 377 -7.48 15.84 -2.13
CA ILE A 377 -8.87 15.40 -1.92
C ILE A 377 -9.81 16.02 -2.96
N LYS A 378 -9.76 17.34 -3.18
CA LYS A 378 -10.60 18.02 -4.18
C LYS A 378 -10.39 17.45 -5.59
N SER A 379 -9.14 17.17 -5.95
CA SER A 379 -8.81 16.55 -7.23
C SER A 379 -9.36 15.14 -7.35
N ILE A 380 -9.15 14.29 -6.33
CA ILE A 380 -9.65 12.91 -6.32
C ILE A 380 -11.17 12.91 -6.42
N ARG A 381 -11.89 13.81 -5.72
CA ARG A 381 -13.34 13.95 -5.85
C ARG A 381 -13.76 14.31 -7.27
N LYS A 382 -13.05 15.23 -7.91
CA LYS A 382 -13.33 15.64 -9.30
C LYS A 382 -13.11 14.48 -10.27
N GLN A 383 -11.94 13.84 -10.19
CA GLN A 383 -11.58 12.67 -11.01
C GLN A 383 -12.57 11.51 -10.81
N ALA A 384 -12.98 11.25 -9.57
CA ALA A 384 -13.97 10.22 -9.26
C ALA A 384 -15.34 10.56 -9.88
N LYS A 385 -15.79 11.82 -9.81
CA LYS A 385 -17.02 12.27 -10.48
C LYS A 385 -16.94 12.11 -12.00
N GLU A 386 -15.82 12.49 -12.61
CA GLU A 386 -15.56 12.30 -14.05
C GLU A 386 -15.58 10.81 -14.44
N ASN A 387 -15.23 9.91 -13.51
CA ASN A 387 -15.32 8.46 -13.67
C ASN A 387 -16.67 7.87 -13.21
N GLY A 388 -17.71 8.70 -13.04
CA GLY A 388 -19.07 8.25 -12.73
C GLY A 388 -19.32 7.83 -11.28
N PHE A 389 -18.46 8.26 -10.34
CA PHE A 389 -18.69 8.08 -8.90
C PHE A 389 -19.45 9.27 -8.33
N ASN A 390 -20.35 9.00 -7.38
CA ASN A 390 -21.04 10.01 -6.59
C ASN A 390 -20.48 10.03 -5.18
N PHE A 391 -20.61 11.15 -4.47
CA PHE A 391 -20.20 11.26 -3.07
C PHE A 391 -21.44 11.45 -2.21
N LYS A 392 -21.51 10.69 -1.11
CA LYS A 392 -22.52 10.94 -0.08
C LYS A 392 -22.16 12.27 0.60
N ASN A 393 -23.18 13.12 0.79
CA ASN A 393 -23.05 14.37 1.52
C ASN A 393 -22.86 14.11 3.02
#